data_AF-A0A1F9EML2-F1
#
_entry.id   AF-A0A1F9EML2-F1
#
_cell.length_a   1.000
_cell.length_b   1.000
_cell.length_c   1.000
_cell.angle_alpha   90.00
_cell.angle_beta   90.00
_cell.angle_gamma   90.00
#
_symmetry.space_group_name_H-M   'P 1'
#
loop_
_entity.id
_entity.type
_entity.pdbx_description
1 polymer ?
#
loop_
_entity_poly.entity_id
_entity_poly.type
_entity_poly.pdbx_seq_one_letter_code
_entity_poly.pdbx_strand_id
1 'polypeptide(L)'
;MKHFILLMATGFGVGYSPLAPGTLGTLIAIPVYYFLSEIPSPIYEITLIASFFLSVWISENAEIFFGKKDDSRIVIDEIIGFFITMLWIPKTTLFIIIGFILFRFFDILKPFPIRLIDKRLKG
;
A
#
# COMPACT_ATOMS: atom_id res chain seq x y z
N MET A 1 -8.34 -9.94 -17.36
CA MET A 1 -8.66 -9.14 -16.16
C MET A 1 -8.17 -9.79 -14.87
N LYS A 2 -8.54 -11.04 -14.55
CA LYS A 2 -8.07 -11.74 -13.32
C LYS A 2 -6.55 -11.70 -13.08
N HIS A 3 -5.76 -12.04 -14.10
CA HIS A 3 -4.29 -12.02 -13.98
C HIS A 3 -3.73 -10.64 -13.65
N PHE A 4 -4.29 -9.58 -14.24
CA PHE A 4 -3.88 -8.20 -13.97
C PHE A 4 -4.22 -7.79 -12.54
N ILE A 5 -5.43 -8.09 -12.07
CA ILE A 5 -5.87 -7.78 -10.70
C ILE A 5 -4.94 -8.47 -9.69
N LEU A 6 -4.68 -9.77 -9.85
CA LEU A 6 -3.81 -10.50 -8.93
C LEU A 6 -2.36 -10.01 -8.98
N LEU A 7 -1.84 -9.69 -10.16
CA LEU A 7 -0.49 -9.17 -10.31
C LEU A 7 -0.33 -7.81 -9.62
N MET A 8 -1.31 -6.91 -9.77
CA MET A 8 -1.30 -5.61 -9.09
C MET A 8 -1.54 -5.75 -7.58
N ALA A 9 -2.55 -6.52 -7.18
CA ALA A 9 -2.89 -6.75 -5.78
C ALA A 9 -1.70 -7.31 -4.99
N THR A 10 -0.93 -8.22 -5.60
CA THR A 10 0.22 -8.85 -4.95
C THR A 10 1.52 -8.07 -5.12
N GLY A 11 1.51 -6.85 -5.68
CA GLY A 11 2.73 -6.10 -5.91
C GLY A 11 3.73 -6.85 -6.80
N PHE A 12 3.27 -7.30 -7.98
CA PHE A 12 4.06 -8.10 -8.92
C PHE A 12 4.54 -9.45 -8.34
N GLY A 13 3.73 -10.07 -7.47
CA GLY A 13 3.99 -11.37 -6.87
C GLY A 13 4.73 -11.34 -5.54
N VAL A 14 5.15 -10.17 -5.06
CA VAL A 14 5.80 -10.00 -3.75
C VAL A 14 4.90 -10.42 -2.59
N GLY A 15 3.60 -10.21 -2.72
CA GLY A 15 2.59 -10.64 -1.75
C GLY A 15 2.55 -12.15 -1.53
N TYR A 16 3.09 -12.97 -2.45
CA TYR A 16 3.23 -14.42 -2.24
C TYR A 16 4.41 -14.80 -1.32
N SER A 17 5.21 -13.83 -0.87
CA SER A 17 6.30 -14.09 0.06
C SER A 17 5.78 -14.75 1.34
N PRO A 18 6.44 -15.84 1.80
CA PRO A 18 6.09 -16.47 3.07
C PRO A 18 6.46 -15.61 4.30
N LEU A 19 7.32 -14.59 4.11
CA LEU A 19 7.82 -13.74 5.17
C LEU A 19 7.36 -12.30 4.97
N ALA A 20 6.52 -11.83 5.90
CA ALA A 20 6.05 -10.44 6.01
C ALA A 20 5.70 -9.78 4.65
N PRO A 21 4.72 -10.32 3.91
CA PRO A 21 4.39 -9.86 2.56
C PRO A 21 4.11 -8.35 2.49
N GLY A 22 3.35 -7.77 3.43
CA GLY A 22 3.10 -6.32 3.47
C GLY A 22 4.37 -5.47 3.66
N THR A 23 5.35 -5.96 4.43
CA THR A 23 6.65 -5.27 4.57
C THR A 23 7.45 -5.30 3.28
N LEU A 24 7.46 -6.43 2.57
CA LEU A 24 8.11 -6.53 1.27
C LEU A 24 7.36 -5.72 0.19
N GLY A 25 6.02 -5.68 0.25
CA GLY A 25 5.18 -4.80 -0.56
C GLY A 25 5.55 -3.34 -0.37
N THR A 26 5.67 -2.89 0.88
CA THR A 26 6.12 -1.53 1.19
C THR A 26 7.56 -1.29 0.72
N LEU A 27 8.44 -2.30 0.79
CA LEU A 27 9.83 -2.18 0.36
C LEU A 27 9.93 -1.97 -1.16
N ILE A 28 9.15 -2.71 -1.96
CA ILE A 28 9.09 -2.49 -3.41
C ILE A 28 8.40 -1.18 -3.79
N ALA A 29 7.63 -0.58 -2.89
CA ALA A 29 7.07 0.75 -3.10
C ALA A 29 8.19 1.80 -3.19
N ILE A 30 9.30 1.66 -2.47
CA ILE A 30 10.40 2.65 -2.45
C ILE A 30 10.92 3.02 -3.86
N PRO A 31 11.35 2.07 -4.72
CA PRO A 31 11.80 2.42 -6.07
C PRO A 31 10.68 3.06 -6.90
N VAL A 32 9.43 2.60 -6.77
CA VAL A 32 8.27 3.20 -7.45
C VAL A 32 8.01 4.63 -6.97
N TYR A 33 8.15 4.88 -5.67
CA TYR A 33 8.04 6.21 -5.08
C TYR A 33 9.10 7.15 -5.64
N TYR A 34 10.35 6.71 -5.80
CA TYR A 34 11.39 7.55 -6.42
C TYR A 34 10.96 8.05 -7.80
N PHE A 35 10.48 7.15 -8.67
CA PHE A 35 9.97 7.53 -10.00
C PHE A 35 8.76 8.46 -9.93
N LEU A 36 7.76 8.14 -9.10
CA LEU A 36 6.55 8.96 -8.98
C LEU A 36 6.83 10.33 -8.36
N SER A 37 7.83 10.42 -7.48
CA SER A 37 8.16 11.65 -6.79
C SER A 37 8.63 12.72 -7.78
N GLU A 38 9.27 12.36 -8.89
CA GLU A 38 9.75 13.29 -9.93
C GLU A 38 8.63 14.02 -10.69
N ILE A 39 7.40 13.54 -10.57
CA ILE A 39 6.21 14.15 -11.16
C ILE A 39 5.87 15.47 -10.45
N PRO A 40 5.42 16.52 -11.18
CA PRO A 40 4.94 17.76 -10.56
C PRO A 40 3.80 17.53 -9.55
N SER A 41 3.78 18.30 -8.44
CA SER A 41 2.87 18.09 -7.30
C SER A 41 1.40 17.88 -7.68
N PRO A 42 0.77 18.72 -8.52
CA PRO A 42 -0.65 18.55 -8.85
C PRO A 42 -0.93 17.22 -9.58
N ILE A 43 0.00 16.77 -10.42
CA ILE A 43 -0.14 15.52 -11.18
C ILE A 43 0.10 14.33 -10.24
N TYR A 44 1.08 14.43 -9.33
CA TYR A 44 1.34 13.41 -8.32
C TYR A 44 0.14 13.22 -7.39
N GLU A 45 -0.46 14.31 -6.91
CA GLU A 45 -1.65 14.28 -6.05
C GLU A 45 -2.85 13.63 -6.75
N ILE A 46 -3.13 14.00 -8.00
CA ILE A 46 -4.20 13.37 -8.79
C ILE A 46 -3.92 11.89 -8.99
N THR A 47 -2.66 11.53 -9.26
CA THR A 47 -2.22 10.14 -9.45
C THR A 47 -2.41 9.34 -8.17
N LEU A 48 -2.09 9.91 -7.00
CA LEU A 48 -2.31 9.29 -5.70
C LEU A 48 -3.79 9.06 -5.43
N ILE A 49 -4.65 10.06 -5.67
CA ILE A 49 -6.10 9.94 -5.47
C ILE A 49 -6.65 8.83 -6.38
N ALA A 50 -6.28 8.83 -7.66
CA ALA A 50 -6.70 7.78 -8.59
C ALA A 50 -6.20 6.39 -8.16
N SER A 51 -4.95 6.29 -7.72
CA SER A 51 -4.34 5.04 -7.26
C SER A 51 -4.97 4.53 -5.96
N PHE A 52 -5.40 5.43 -5.07
CA PHE A 52 -6.14 5.07 -3.86
C PHE A 52 -7.46 4.35 -4.21
N PHE A 53 -8.32 4.97 -5.02
CA PHE A 53 -9.57 4.31 -5.43
C PHE A 53 -9.33 3.03 -6.23
N LEU A 54 -8.31 3.02 -7.09
CA LEU A 54 -7.92 1.84 -7.83
C LEU A 54 -7.45 0.71 -6.89
N SER A 55 -6.68 1.03 -5.84
CA SER A 55 -6.20 0.04 -4.87
C SER A 55 -7.34 -0.60 -4.09
N VAL A 56 -8.36 0.17 -3.71
CA VAL A 56 -9.56 -0.35 -3.06
C VAL A 56 -10.28 -1.34 -3.99
N TRP A 57 -10.56 -0.92 -5.23
CA TRP A 57 -11.22 -1.79 -6.21
C TRP A 57 -10.41 -3.07 -6.51
N ILE A 58 -9.08 -2.95 -6.66
CA ILE A 58 -8.21 -4.11 -6.89
C ILE A 58 -8.22 -5.05 -5.69
N SER A 59 -8.17 -4.52 -4.46
CA SER A 59 -8.16 -5.31 -3.24
C SER A 59 -9.46 -6.08 -3.08
N GLU A 60 -10.62 -5.43 -3.22
CA GLU A 60 -11.94 -6.08 -3.16
C GLU A 60 -12.06 -7.22 -4.18
N ASN A 61 -11.61 -7.02 -5.42
CA ASN A 61 -11.63 -8.07 -6.43
C ASN A 61 -10.65 -9.20 -6.11
N ALA A 62 -9.47 -8.88 -5.58
CA ALA A 62 -8.47 -9.87 -5.19
C ALA A 62 -8.96 -10.75 -4.04
N GLU A 63 -9.67 -10.20 -3.05
CA GLU A 63 -10.31 -10.96 -1.97
C GLU A 63 -11.29 -12.00 -2.51
N ILE A 64 -12.12 -11.62 -3.49
CA ILE A 64 -13.05 -12.55 -4.16
C ILE A 64 -12.28 -13.68 -4.84
N PHE A 65 -11.16 -13.37 -5.50
CA PHE A 65 -10.35 -14.40 -6.17
C PHE A 65 -9.61 -15.31 -5.20
N PHE A 66 -9.15 -14.79 -4.07
CA PHE A 66 -8.49 -15.57 -3.03
C PHE A 66 -9.47 -16.33 -2.12
N GLY A 67 -10.76 -15.96 -2.14
CA GLY A 67 -11.79 -16.54 -1.29
C GLY A 67 -11.58 -16.25 0.20
N LYS A 68 -10.83 -15.19 0.51
CA LYS A 68 -10.45 -14.81 1.87
C LYS A 68 -10.43 -13.29 2.00
N LYS A 69 -11.19 -12.78 2.96
CA LYS A 69 -11.15 -11.37 3.39
C LYS A 69 -9.82 -11.07 4.08
N ASP A 70 -9.31 -9.87 3.86
CA ASP A 70 -8.03 -9.39 4.41
C ASP A 70 -6.88 -10.40 4.14
N ASP A 71 -6.79 -10.90 2.90
CA ASP A 71 -5.74 -11.83 2.52
C ASP A 71 -4.37 -11.13 2.51
N SER A 72 -3.42 -11.64 3.30
CA SER A 72 -2.08 -11.05 3.45
C SER A 72 -1.25 -10.99 2.17
N ARG A 73 -1.70 -11.64 1.08
CA ARG A 73 -1.06 -11.55 -0.24
C ARG A 73 -1.45 -10.27 -0.97
N ILE A 74 -2.54 -9.62 -0.59
CA ILE A 74 -2.91 -8.31 -1.10
C ILE A 74 -2.01 -7.32 -0.38
N VAL A 75 -1.11 -6.67 -1.13
CA VAL A 75 -0.11 -5.74 -0.62
C VAL A 75 -0.18 -4.36 -1.28
N ILE A 76 -1.20 -4.13 -2.12
CA ILE A 76 -1.32 -2.92 -2.94
C ILE A 76 -1.72 -1.72 -2.08
N ASP A 77 -2.52 -1.94 -1.04
CA ASP A 77 -2.88 -0.96 -0.03
C ASP A 77 -1.66 -0.50 0.78
N GLU A 78 -0.70 -1.37 1.08
CA GLU A 78 0.56 -0.96 1.71
C GLU A 78 1.42 -0.10 0.77
N ILE A 79 1.47 -0.45 -0.52
CA ILE A 79 2.22 0.31 -1.53
C ILE A 79 1.64 1.73 -1.65
N ILE A 80 0.32 1.84 -1.83
CA ILE A 80 -0.34 3.14 -1.97
C ILE A 80 -0.33 3.92 -0.65
N GLY A 81 -0.53 3.25 0.49
CA GLY A 81 -0.44 3.85 1.82
C GLY A 81 0.95 4.45 2.10
N PHE A 82 2.01 3.79 1.65
CA PHE A 82 3.37 4.34 1.73
C PHE A 82 3.54 5.59 0.86
N PHE A 83 3.02 5.60 -0.37
CA PHE A 83 3.09 6.80 -1.21
C PHE A 83 2.36 7.98 -0.58
N ILE A 84 1.18 7.74 0.00
CA ILE A 84 0.43 8.77 0.74
C ILE A 84 1.22 9.26 1.94
N THR A 85 1.89 8.38 2.68
CA THR A 85 2.74 8.76 3.83
C THR A 85 3.86 9.72 3.43
N MET A 86 4.38 9.54 2.22
CA MET A 86 5.49 10.35 1.69
C MET A 86 5.03 11.60 0.93
N LEU A 87 3.72 11.89 0.90
CA LEU A 87 3.17 13.09 0.27
C LEU A 87 3.72 14.36 0.97
N TRP A 88 4.25 15.28 0.17
CA TRP A 88 4.88 16.54 0.61
C TRP A 88 6.10 16.38 1.54
N ILE A 89 6.62 15.17 1.71
CA ILE A 89 7.85 14.91 2.47
C ILE A 89 9.08 15.12 1.58
N PRO A 90 10.17 15.74 2.08
CA PRO A 90 11.40 15.88 1.30
C PRO A 90 11.98 14.50 0.91
N LYS A 91 12.38 14.36 -0.35
CA LYS A 91 12.83 13.10 -0.98
C LYS A 91 14.27 12.71 -0.59
N THR A 92 14.60 12.81 0.68
CA THR A 92 15.92 12.37 1.16
C THR A 92 15.83 10.91 1.63
N THR A 93 16.92 10.17 1.49
CA THR A 93 17.01 8.78 1.99
C THR A 93 16.63 8.67 3.47
N LEU A 94 17.00 9.67 4.29
CA LEU A 94 16.63 9.71 5.70
C LEU A 94 15.12 9.74 5.90
N PHE A 95 14.41 10.66 5.22
CA PHE A 95 12.95 10.76 5.33
C PHE A 95 12.23 9.55 4.76
N ILE A 96 12.77 8.90 3.71
CA ILE A 96 12.22 7.66 3.18
C ILE A 96 12.32 6.52 4.21
N ILE A 97 13.47 6.37 4.86
CA ILE A 97 13.65 5.36 5.92
C ILE A 97 12.72 5.65 7.10
N ILE A 98 12.64 6.91 7.54
CA ILE A 98 11.74 7.30 8.63
C ILE A 98 10.29 7.05 8.24
N GLY A 99 9.86 7.47 7.04
CA GLY A 99 8.52 7.23 6.53
C GLY A 99 8.18 5.75 6.44
N PHE A 100 9.12 4.92 5.98
CA PHE A 100 8.95 3.46 5.91
C PHE A 100 8.75 2.87 7.31
N ILE A 101 9.62 3.22 8.25
CA ILE A 101 9.55 2.72 9.63
C ILE A 101 8.25 3.16 10.29
N LEU A 102 7.90 4.45 10.23
CA LEU A 102 6.69 4.98 10.84
C LEU A 102 5.43 4.39 10.20
N PHE A 103 5.38 4.30 8.88
CA PHE A 103 4.26 3.70 8.16
C PHE A 103 4.03 2.26 8.62
N ARG A 104 5.06 1.39 8.55
CA ARG A 104 4.93 0.00 9.00
C ARG A 104 4.60 -0.10 10.49
N PHE A 105 5.19 0.75 11.32
CA PHE A 105 4.94 0.77 12.75
C PHE A 105 3.46 1.05 13.04
N PHE A 106 2.89 2.10 12.44
CA PHE A 106 1.49 2.47 12.66
C PHE A 106 0.50 1.53 11.97
N ASP A 107 0.83 1.02 10.79
CA ASP A 107 0.01 0.05 10.04
C ASP A 107 -0.10 -1.28 10.79
N ILE A 108 1.01 -1.79 11.34
CA ILE A 108 1.01 -3.05 12.11
C ILE A 108 0.37 -2.84 13.49
N LEU A 109 0.68 -1.74 14.18
CA LEU A 109 0.15 -1.52 15.52
C LEU A 109 -1.33 -1.16 15.51
N LYS A 110 -1.83 -0.47 14.48
CA LYS A 110 -3.17 0.12 14.43
C LYS A 110 -3.55 0.73 15.79
N PRO A 111 -2.92 1.85 16.23
CA PRO A 111 -3.24 2.45 17.54
C PRO A 111 -4.69 2.94 17.58
N PHE A 112 -5.20 3.23 18.79
CA PHE A 112 -6.52 3.88 18.92
C PHE A 112 -6.51 5.24 18.19
N PRO A 113 -7.55 5.60 17.40
CA PRO A 113 -8.85 4.94 17.25
C PRO A 113 -8.95 3.92 16.10
N ILE A 114 -7.91 3.74 15.29
CA ILE A 114 -7.92 2.87 14.09
C ILE A 114 -8.34 1.44 14.45
N ARG A 115 -7.78 0.88 15.54
CA ARG A 115 -8.15 -0.46 16.03
C ARG A 115 -9.64 -0.64 16.33
N LEU A 116 -10.30 0.43 16.80
CA LEU A 116 -11.72 0.36 17.16
C LEU A 116 -12.58 0.28 15.90
N ILE A 117 -12.19 1.03 14.86
CA ILE A 117 -12.87 1.05 13.57
C ILE A 117 -12.67 -0.29 12.86
N ASP A 118 -11.43 -0.79 12.78
CA ASP A 118 -11.07 -2.08 12.19
C ASP A 118 -11.85 -3.26 12.80
N LYS A 119 -12.12 -3.21 14.10
CA LYS A 119 -12.95 -4.24 14.78
C LYS A 119 -14.45 -4.11 14.52
N ARG A 120 -14.95 -2.90 14.27
CA ARG A 120 -16.39 -2.60 14.13
C ARG A 120 -16.87 -2.67 12.69
N LEU A 121 -16.03 -2.23 11.76
CA LEU A 121 -16.26 -2.27 10.33
C LEU A 121 -15.42 -3.41 9.77
N LYS A 122 -16.03 -4.60 9.67
CA LYS A 122 -15.45 -5.68 8.88
C LYS A 122 -15.88 -5.44 7.43
N GLY A 123 -14.90 -5.23 6.54
CA GLY A 123 -15.12 -5.11 5.09
C GLY A 123 -15.53 -6.41 4.43
#